data_AF-A0A383C2D8-F1
#
_entry.id   AF-A0A383C2D8-F1
#
_cell.length_a   1.000
_cell.length_b   1.000
_cell.length_c   1.000
_cell.angle_alpha   90.00
_cell.angle_beta   90.00
_cell.angle_gamma   90.00
#
_symmetry.space_group_name_H-M   'P 1'
#
loop_
_entity.id
_entity.type
_entity.pdbx_description
1 polymer ?
#
loop_
_entity_poly.entity_id
_entity_poly.type
_entity_poly.pdbx_seq_one_letter_code
_entity_poly.pdbx_strand_id
1 'polypeptide(L)'
;MLNRIIILIALFSFGMSNLFISEAAEGSSNNKYLEFFNAGDEPIDLSGYAFPNVSNAPDVPGEYEYWNAFDEGSVVEPGDVFVVCHGSSDETILAECDQYHTYLSNGDDGFCLVEGTTDDYTILDCVGDWYGDPGSGWQICDISNATKDHTIVRKSWVTEGTSDWGASSGSDGSDCQWVVYDQNYWDDLGFHNMDAA
;
A
#
# COMPACT_ATOMS: atom_id res chain seq x y z
N MET A 1 27.35 -0.64 -54.62
CA MET A 1 27.60 -1.04 -53.21
C MET A 1 26.41 -0.55 -52.41
N LEU A 2 25.52 -1.45 -51.97
CA LEU A 2 24.30 -1.07 -51.25
C LEU A 2 24.66 -0.86 -49.78
N ASN A 3 24.48 0.37 -49.29
CA ASN A 3 24.76 0.74 -47.91
C ASN A 3 23.64 0.17 -47.02
N ARG A 4 23.94 -0.87 -46.23
CA ARG A 4 22.98 -1.44 -45.27
C ARG A 4 22.98 -0.57 -44.02
N ILE A 5 21.94 0.26 -43.88
CA ILE A 5 21.63 0.93 -42.61
C ILE A 5 21.08 -0.13 -41.67
N ILE A 6 21.85 -0.49 -40.66
CA ILE A 6 21.38 -1.31 -39.54
C ILE A 6 20.69 -0.35 -38.58
N ILE A 7 19.35 -0.34 -38.59
CA ILE A 7 18.56 0.37 -37.58
C ILE A 7 18.56 -0.54 -36.35
N LEU A 8 19.31 -0.14 -35.32
CA LEU A 8 19.25 -0.75 -34.00
C LEU A 8 17.97 -0.23 -33.32
N ILE A 9 16.90 -1.02 -33.34
CA ILE A 9 15.71 -0.74 -32.54
C ILE A 9 16.05 -1.16 -31.11
N ALA A 10 16.37 -0.18 -30.25
CA ALA A 10 16.37 -0.40 -28.82
C ALA A 10 14.92 -0.58 -28.38
N LEU A 11 14.54 -1.82 -28.06
CA LEU A 11 13.32 -2.09 -27.30
C LEU A 11 13.60 -1.60 -25.87
N PHE A 12 13.20 -0.37 -25.57
CA PHE A 12 13.06 0.05 -24.18
C PHE A 12 11.83 -0.68 -23.64
N SER A 13 12.06 -1.67 -22.78
CA SER A 13 11.01 -2.07 -21.84
C SER A 13 10.83 -0.88 -20.92
N PHE A 14 9.71 -0.17 -21.01
CA PHE A 14 9.28 0.66 -19.90
C PHE A 14 8.83 -0.32 -18.85
N GLY A 15 9.68 -0.58 -17.85
CA GLY A 15 9.21 -1.18 -16.61
C GLY A 15 8.11 -0.28 -16.08
N MET A 16 6.91 -0.82 -15.92
CA MET A 16 5.83 -0.11 -15.25
C MET A 16 6.15 -0.16 -13.77
N SER A 17 6.29 0.99 -13.11
CA SER A 17 6.36 1.00 -11.65
C SER A 17 5.11 0.32 -11.11
N ASN A 18 5.31 -0.72 -10.31
CA ASN A 18 4.23 -1.54 -9.79
C ASN A 18 4.39 -1.63 -8.27
N LEU A 19 4.05 -0.52 -7.62
CA LEU A 19 4.08 -0.39 -6.18
C LEU A 19 2.63 -0.45 -5.67
N PHE A 20 2.36 -1.28 -4.67
CA PHE A 20 1.04 -1.38 -4.04
C PHE A 20 1.15 -1.71 -2.55
N ILE A 21 0.06 -1.56 -1.80
CA ILE A 21 0.01 -1.86 -0.37
C ILE A 21 -0.17 -3.38 -0.21
N SER A 22 0.87 -4.05 0.30
CA SER A 22 0.89 -5.49 0.55
C SER A 22 0.38 -5.85 1.93
N GLU A 23 0.54 -4.99 2.92
CA GLU A 23 0.10 -5.25 4.29
C GLU A 23 -0.30 -3.96 5.02
N ALA A 24 -1.29 -4.06 5.90
CA ALA A 24 -1.64 -2.99 6.83
C ALA A 24 -2.06 -3.58 8.17
N ALA A 25 -1.62 -2.97 9.27
CA ALA A 25 -1.96 -3.44 10.61
C ALA A 25 -2.46 -2.32 11.52
N GLU A 26 -3.56 -2.62 12.20
CA GLU A 26 -4.04 -1.90 13.37
C GLU A 26 -4.02 -2.86 14.57
N GLY A 27 -2.83 -2.99 15.15
CA GLY A 27 -2.58 -3.86 16.29
C GLY A 27 -2.86 -3.20 17.64
N SER A 28 -2.45 -3.88 18.71
CA SER A 28 -2.64 -3.36 20.05
C SER A 28 -1.77 -2.12 20.31
N SER A 29 -2.32 -1.12 21.01
CA SER A 29 -1.62 0.12 21.35
C SER A 29 -1.10 0.86 20.11
N ASN A 30 0.23 0.87 19.90
CA ASN A 30 0.88 1.57 18.79
C ASN A 30 1.39 0.62 17.73
N ASN A 31 1.07 -0.69 17.79
CA ASN A 31 1.54 -1.67 16.82
C ASN A 31 0.83 -1.45 15.47
N LYS A 32 1.33 -0.50 14.69
CA LYS A 32 0.67 0.01 13.49
C LYS A 32 1.70 0.21 12.39
N TYR A 33 1.34 -0.18 11.17
CA TYR A 33 2.16 0.04 9.97
C TYR A 33 1.34 -0.08 8.68
N LEU A 34 1.94 0.42 7.61
CA LEU A 34 1.62 0.15 6.21
C LEU A 34 2.87 -0.41 5.54
N GLU A 35 2.71 -1.44 4.73
CA GLU A 35 3.76 -2.06 3.93
C GLU A 35 3.46 -1.88 2.45
N PHE A 36 4.46 -1.42 1.70
CA PHE A 36 4.37 -1.15 0.26
C PHE A 36 5.31 -2.09 -0.50
N PHE A 37 4.78 -2.92 -1.38
CA PHE A 37 5.53 -3.92 -2.14
C PHE A 37 5.79 -3.48 -3.58
N ASN A 38 7.03 -3.63 -4.03
CA ASN A 38 7.41 -3.46 -5.43
C ASN A 38 7.29 -4.79 -6.19
N ALA A 39 6.16 -4.98 -6.87
CA ALA A 39 5.92 -6.13 -7.76
C ALA A 39 6.52 -5.97 -9.17
N GLY A 40 7.26 -4.88 -9.41
CA GLY A 40 7.97 -4.62 -10.65
C GLY A 40 9.28 -5.41 -10.77
N ASP A 41 9.99 -5.19 -11.87
CA ASP A 41 11.29 -5.78 -12.18
C ASP A 41 12.46 -4.79 -12.09
N GLU A 42 12.18 -3.53 -11.71
CA GLU A 42 13.17 -2.46 -11.55
C GLU A 42 13.00 -1.73 -10.19
N PRO A 43 14.08 -1.15 -9.63
CA PRO A 43 13.99 -0.38 -8.39
C PRO A 43 13.07 0.83 -8.55
N ILE A 44 12.26 1.13 -7.53
CA ILE A 44 11.36 2.29 -7.51
C ILE A 44 11.89 3.34 -6.54
N ASP A 45 12.18 4.54 -7.06
CA ASP A 45 12.47 5.74 -6.26
C ASP A 45 11.16 6.37 -5.76
N LEU A 46 11.02 6.51 -4.44
CA LEU A 46 9.78 6.98 -3.80
C LEU A 46 9.65 8.51 -3.75
N SER A 47 10.59 9.28 -4.30
CA SER A 47 10.55 10.76 -4.29
C SER A 47 9.34 11.37 -5.02
N GLY A 48 8.71 10.61 -5.92
CA GLY A 48 7.45 10.96 -6.59
C GLY A 48 6.20 10.33 -5.99
N TYR A 49 6.32 9.64 -4.85
CA TYR A 49 5.23 8.87 -4.23
C TYR A 49 4.86 9.46 -2.87
N ALA A 50 3.64 9.18 -2.43
CA ALA A 50 3.14 9.56 -1.12
C ALA A 50 2.07 8.58 -0.63
N PHE A 51 1.75 8.64 0.67
CA PHE A 51 0.68 7.89 1.32
C PHE A 51 -0.34 8.82 2.02
N PRO A 52 -1.01 9.73 1.29
CA PRO A 52 -2.00 10.62 1.87
C PRO A 52 -3.18 9.87 2.51
N ASN A 53 -3.82 10.53 3.46
CA ASN A 53 -4.94 9.96 4.19
C ASN A 53 -6.08 10.93 4.50
N VAL A 54 -7.22 10.33 4.79
CA VAL A 54 -8.38 10.93 5.47
C VAL A 54 -8.48 10.35 6.87
N SER A 55 -8.75 11.18 7.87
CA SER A 55 -8.94 10.72 9.25
C SER A 55 -10.43 10.57 9.58
N ASN A 56 -10.92 9.34 9.69
CA ASN A 56 -12.34 8.99 9.79
C ASN A 56 -13.16 9.46 8.57
N ALA A 57 -13.74 10.67 8.61
CA ALA A 57 -14.66 11.19 7.60
C ALA A 57 -14.03 12.37 6.87
N PRO A 58 -14.03 12.38 5.52
CA PRO A 58 -13.43 13.46 4.75
C PRO A 58 -14.24 14.75 4.86
N ASP A 59 -13.55 15.89 4.96
CA ASP A 59 -14.17 17.22 4.78
C ASP A 59 -14.84 17.36 3.39
N VAL A 60 -14.19 16.81 2.35
CA VAL A 60 -14.69 16.77 0.97
C VAL A 60 -14.55 15.34 0.42
N PRO A 61 -15.66 14.64 0.12
CA PRO A 61 -15.58 13.27 -0.41
C PRO A 61 -14.77 13.17 -1.70
N GLY A 62 -13.79 12.28 -1.68
CA GLY A 62 -12.83 12.04 -2.77
C GLY A 62 -11.54 12.85 -2.67
N GLU A 63 -11.35 13.65 -1.62
CA GLU A 63 -10.12 14.43 -1.38
C GLU A 63 -9.40 13.94 -0.12
N TYR A 64 -8.07 13.89 -0.17
CA TYR A 64 -7.26 13.63 1.02
C TYR A 64 -7.24 14.85 1.96
N GLU A 65 -6.93 14.62 3.24
CA GLU A 65 -6.78 15.70 4.23
C GLU A 65 -5.32 15.97 4.58
N TYR A 66 -4.52 14.91 4.63
CA TYR A 66 -3.11 14.98 5.00
C TYR A 66 -2.25 14.35 3.92
N TRP A 67 -1.27 15.09 3.43
CA TRP A 67 -0.25 14.59 2.52
C TRP A 67 0.94 14.08 3.31
N ASN A 68 1.27 12.80 3.15
CA ASN A 68 2.40 12.16 3.82
C ASN A 68 3.41 11.67 2.77
N ALA A 69 4.62 12.23 2.77
CA ALA A 69 5.67 11.85 1.84
C ALA A 69 6.56 10.74 2.41
N PHE A 70 7.16 9.94 1.52
CA PHE A 70 8.27 9.06 1.87
C PHE A 70 9.54 9.88 2.14
N ASP A 71 10.44 9.36 2.97
CA ASP A 71 11.72 10.01 3.29
C ASP A 71 12.60 10.16 2.03
N GLU A 72 13.32 11.28 1.92
CA GLU A 72 14.15 11.58 0.75
C GLU A 72 15.20 10.49 0.50
N GLY A 73 15.23 9.97 -0.73
CA GLY A 73 16.17 8.92 -1.15
C GLY A 73 15.70 7.49 -0.84
N SER A 74 14.48 7.31 -0.36
CA SER A 74 13.87 5.98 -0.20
C SER A 74 13.69 5.29 -1.55
N VAL A 75 14.10 4.01 -1.61
CA VAL A 75 14.03 3.16 -2.80
C VAL A 75 13.52 1.79 -2.38
N VAL A 76 12.66 1.19 -3.20
CA VAL A 76 12.19 -0.19 -3.02
C VAL A 76 12.73 -1.05 -4.16
N GLU A 77 13.53 -2.06 -3.84
CA GLU A 77 14.08 -2.99 -4.85
C GLU A 77 12.99 -3.92 -5.39
N PRO A 78 13.16 -4.52 -6.59
CA PRO A 78 12.21 -5.49 -7.14
C PRO A 78 11.96 -6.66 -6.19
N GLY A 79 10.69 -6.94 -5.90
CA GLY A 79 10.30 -8.01 -4.99
C GLY A 79 10.58 -7.72 -3.51
N ASP A 80 10.89 -6.46 -3.17
CA ASP A 80 11.09 -6.00 -1.80
C ASP A 80 9.92 -5.14 -1.32
N VAL A 81 9.90 -4.85 -0.03
CA VAL A 81 8.88 -4.00 0.61
C VAL A 81 9.50 -2.75 1.23
N PHE A 82 8.66 -1.76 1.51
CA PHE A 82 8.98 -0.59 2.33
C PHE A 82 7.92 -0.45 3.43
N VAL A 83 8.34 -0.37 4.68
CA VAL A 83 7.44 -0.35 5.84
C VAL A 83 7.43 1.03 6.49
N VAL A 84 6.26 1.65 6.53
CA VAL A 84 5.98 2.84 7.33
C VAL A 84 5.32 2.42 8.63
N CYS A 85 5.97 2.63 9.77
CA CYS A 85 5.47 2.16 11.07
C CYS A 85 5.37 3.25 12.14
N HIS A 86 4.60 2.99 13.19
CA HIS A 86 4.61 3.86 14.36
C HIS A 86 5.93 3.70 15.14
N GLY A 87 6.61 4.80 15.48
CA GLY A 87 7.91 4.79 16.18
C GLY A 87 7.89 4.30 17.64
N SER A 88 6.77 3.74 18.09
CA SER A 88 6.57 3.17 19.42
C SER A 88 5.85 1.81 19.35
N SER A 89 5.90 1.17 18.18
CA SER A 89 5.44 -0.21 17.98
C SER A 89 6.32 -1.19 18.77
N ASP A 90 5.85 -2.44 18.82
CA ASP A 90 6.64 -3.59 19.25
C ASP A 90 7.99 -3.68 18.51
N GLU A 91 9.02 -4.21 19.18
CA GLU A 91 10.36 -4.36 18.62
C GLU A 91 10.37 -5.20 17.33
N THR A 92 9.43 -6.13 17.17
CA THR A 92 9.27 -6.93 15.95
C THR A 92 8.91 -6.05 14.75
N ILE A 93 7.99 -5.09 14.92
CA ILE A 93 7.63 -4.15 13.86
C ILE A 93 8.79 -3.17 13.60
N LEU A 94 9.43 -2.68 14.67
CA LEU A 94 10.53 -1.72 14.55
C LEU A 94 11.76 -2.31 13.84
N ALA A 95 11.91 -3.64 13.83
CA ALA A 95 13.00 -4.32 13.14
C ALA A 95 12.86 -4.27 11.61
N GLU A 96 11.63 -4.25 11.10
CA GLU A 96 11.31 -4.21 9.66
C GLU A 96 10.95 -2.79 9.19
N CYS A 97 10.99 -1.79 10.08
CA CYS A 97 10.51 -0.45 9.79
C CYS A 97 11.54 0.43 9.07
N ASP A 98 11.19 0.91 7.87
CA ASP A 98 12.04 1.80 7.08
C ASP A 98 11.81 3.28 7.41
N GLN A 99 10.56 3.64 7.74
CA GLN A 99 10.18 5.02 8.05
C GLN A 99 9.19 5.10 9.20
N TYR A 100 9.41 6.05 10.12
CA TYR A 100 8.47 6.32 11.19
C TYR A 100 7.35 7.27 10.77
N HIS A 101 6.11 6.94 11.14
CA HIS A 101 4.95 7.81 11.03
C HIS A 101 4.05 7.67 12.26
N THR A 102 3.71 8.78 12.91
CA THR A 102 2.94 8.75 14.17
C THR A 102 1.45 8.56 13.95
N TYR A 103 0.88 9.13 12.89
CA TYR A 103 -0.56 9.20 12.70
C TYR A 103 -1.05 8.11 11.74
N LEU A 104 -0.82 6.85 12.11
CA LEU A 104 -1.34 5.69 11.37
C LEU A 104 -2.76 5.33 11.82
N SER A 105 -3.49 4.66 10.93
CA SER A 105 -4.91 4.31 11.10
C SER A 105 -5.19 3.62 12.46
N ASN A 106 -6.34 3.94 13.03
CA ASN A 106 -6.97 3.30 14.20
C ASN A 106 -8.21 2.47 13.83
N GLY A 107 -8.34 2.15 12.55
CA GLY A 107 -9.33 1.25 11.97
C GLY A 107 -10.12 1.90 10.86
N ASP A 108 -10.54 3.16 11.03
CA ASP A 108 -11.50 3.86 10.17
C ASP A 108 -10.87 4.93 9.27
N ASP A 109 -9.57 5.18 9.37
CA ASP A 109 -8.86 6.09 8.46
C ASP A 109 -8.60 5.43 7.09
N GLY A 110 -8.74 6.22 6.01
CA GLY A 110 -8.46 5.79 4.64
C GLY A 110 -7.08 6.27 4.17
N PHE A 111 -6.17 5.35 3.90
CA PHE A 111 -4.83 5.63 3.37
C PHE A 111 -4.75 5.16 1.92
N CYS A 112 -4.17 5.98 1.05
CA CYS A 112 -3.90 5.59 -0.33
C CYS A 112 -2.46 5.87 -0.72
N LEU A 113 -1.86 4.95 -1.48
CA LEU A 113 -0.63 5.17 -2.21
C LEU A 113 -0.92 6.00 -3.46
N VAL A 114 -0.15 7.07 -3.66
CA VAL A 114 -0.28 7.94 -4.84
C VAL A 114 1.08 8.18 -5.49
N GLU A 115 1.07 8.44 -6.80
CA GLU A 115 2.21 8.95 -7.57
C GLU A 115 1.89 10.37 -8.06
N GLY A 116 2.77 11.33 -7.76
CA GLY A 116 2.65 12.71 -8.18
C GLY A 116 2.96 13.71 -7.06
N THR A 117 2.21 14.80 -7.04
CA THR A 117 2.39 15.94 -6.13
C THR A 117 1.06 16.28 -5.44
N THR A 118 1.09 17.17 -4.46
CA THR A 118 -0.13 17.64 -3.76
C THR A 118 -1.20 18.21 -4.71
N ASP A 119 -0.78 18.74 -5.86
CA ASP A 119 -1.64 19.46 -6.81
C ASP A 119 -2.08 18.58 -8.00
N ASP A 120 -1.35 17.51 -8.29
CA ASP A 120 -1.58 16.62 -9.44
C ASP A 120 -0.96 15.25 -9.16
N TYR A 121 -1.81 14.22 -9.00
CA TYR A 121 -1.42 12.87 -8.62
C TYR A 121 -2.40 11.82 -9.16
N THR A 122 -1.93 10.57 -9.21
CA THR A 122 -2.74 9.38 -9.49
C THR A 122 -2.77 8.50 -8.25
N ILE A 123 -3.96 8.02 -7.88
CA ILE A 123 -4.12 7.01 -6.83
C ILE A 123 -3.79 5.65 -7.41
N LEU A 124 -2.85 4.93 -6.78
CA LEU A 124 -2.40 3.62 -7.22
C LEU A 124 -3.07 2.50 -6.44
N ASP A 125 -3.22 2.67 -5.13
CA ASP A 125 -3.79 1.65 -4.25
C ASP A 125 -4.30 2.27 -2.94
N CYS A 126 -5.22 1.60 -2.24
CA CYS A 126 -5.75 2.09 -0.97
C CYS A 126 -6.03 0.97 0.05
N VAL A 127 -5.98 1.34 1.32
CA VAL A 127 -6.64 0.67 2.44
C VAL A 127 -7.70 1.62 3.00
N GLY A 128 -8.98 1.27 2.81
CA GLY A 128 -10.09 2.20 2.95
C GLY A 128 -10.26 3.10 1.72
N ASP A 129 -11.03 4.18 1.85
CA ASP A 129 -11.20 5.19 0.80
C ASP A 129 -11.33 6.62 1.37
N TRP A 130 -11.47 7.61 0.48
CA TRP A 130 -11.64 9.01 0.85
C TRP A 130 -13.06 9.53 0.69
N TYR A 131 -14.05 8.64 0.61
CA TYR A 131 -15.45 9.00 0.33
C TYR A 131 -16.34 8.98 1.57
N GLY A 132 -15.90 8.38 2.68
CA GLY A 132 -16.67 8.35 3.92
C GLY A 132 -15.94 7.67 5.08
N ASP A 133 -16.68 7.55 6.18
CA ASP A 133 -16.24 6.90 7.42
C ASP A 133 -17.00 5.57 7.59
N PRO A 134 -16.30 4.41 7.68
CA PRO A 134 -16.92 3.11 7.90
C PRO A 134 -17.42 2.92 9.34
N GLY A 135 -17.09 3.84 10.25
CA GLY A 135 -17.54 3.96 11.63
C GLY A 135 -16.64 3.30 12.68
N SER A 136 -15.96 2.19 12.37
CA SER A 136 -14.98 1.60 13.29
C SER A 136 -13.85 0.92 12.54
N GLY A 137 -14.17 0.22 11.46
CA GLY A 137 -13.20 -0.20 10.48
C GLY A 137 -13.88 -0.57 9.17
N TRP A 138 -13.11 -0.59 8.10
CA TRP A 138 -13.54 -0.99 6.78
C TRP A 138 -13.88 -2.49 6.77
N GLN A 139 -14.98 -2.84 6.10
CA GLN A 139 -15.27 -4.24 5.80
C GLN A 139 -14.29 -4.72 4.72
N ILE A 140 -13.81 -5.96 4.87
CA ILE A 140 -13.00 -6.66 3.86
C ILE A 140 -13.54 -8.09 3.78
N CYS A 141 -13.73 -8.59 2.56
CA CYS A 141 -14.44 -9.84 2.33
C CYS A 141 -15.81 -9.81 3.05
N ASP A 142 -16.15 -10.87 3.79
CA ASP A 142 -17.33 -11.00 4.63
C ASP A 142 -17.09 -10.59 6.11
N ILE A 143 -15.96 -9.93 6.41
CA ILE A 143 -15.55 -9.57 7.78
C ILE A 143 -15.78 -8.07 8.01
N SER A 144 -16.70 -7.74 8.91
CA SER A 144 -16.97 -6.36 9.33
C SER A 144 -15.83 -5.80 10.18
N ASN A 145 -15.48 -4.52 10.00
CA ASN A 145 -14.40 -3.83 10.72
C ASN A 145 -13.04 -4.53 10.61
N ALA A 146 -12.73 -5.12 9.46
CA ALA A 146 -11.53 -5.91 9.22
C ALA A 146 -10.22 -5.11 9.26
N THR A 147 -10.27 -3.78 9.18
CA THR A 147 -9.08 -2.91 9.36
C THR A 147 -8.85 -2.48 10.80
N LYS A 148 -9.77 -2.81 11.73
CA LYS A 148 -9.64 -2.48 13.15
C LYS A 148 -9.25 -3.72 13.94
N ASP A 149 -8.24 -3.63 14.82
CA ASP A 149 -7.77 -4.74 15.64
C ASP A 149 -7.36 -5.99 14.82
N HIS A 150 -6.79 -5.81 13.63
CA HIS A 150 -6.37 -6.89 12.72
C HIS A 150 -5.10 -6.50 11.94
N THR A 151 -4.47 -7.51 11.34
CA THR A 151 -3.51 -7.34 10.24
C THR A 151 -4.16 -7.84 8.97
N ILE A 152 -4.08 -7.08 7.88
CA ILE A 152 -4.55 -7.50 6.56
C ILE A 152 -3.38 -7.65 5.61
N VAL A 153 -3.30 -8.79 4.93
CA VAL A 153 -2.22 -9.11 3.98
C VAL A 153 -2.84 -9.31 2.61
N ARG A 154 -2.23 -8.70 1.60
CA ARG A 154 -2.66 -8.85 0.21
C ARG A 154 -2.48 -10.31 -0.22
N LYS A 155 -3.41 -10.83 -1.03
CA LYS A 155 -3.31 -12.19 -1.57
C LYS A 155 -2.22 -12.25 -2.64
N SER A 156 -1.47 -13.35 -2.65
CA SER A 156 -0.32 -13.57 -3.52
C SER A 156 -0.60 -13.55 -5.04
N TRP A 157 -1.85 -13.72 -5.45
CA TRP A 157 -2.26 -13.61 -6.86
C TRP A 157 -2.56 -12.17 -7.31
N VAL A 158 -2.55 -11.19 -6.40
CA VAL A 158 -2.78 -9.78 -6.72
C VAL A 158 -1.49 -9.21 -7.30
N THR A 159 -1.49 -8.96 -8.60
CA THR A 159 -0.30 -8.50 -9.32
C THR A 159 -0.18 -6.99 -9.45
N GLU A 160 -1.21 -6.23 -9.10
CA GLU A 160 -1.24 -4.77 -9.19
C GLU A 160 -2.21 -4.19 -8.14
N GLY A 161 -1.91 -2.99 -7.66
CA GLY A 161 -2.82 -2.23 -6.77
C GLY A 161 -4.04 -1.69 -7.49
N THR A 162 -5.01 -1.17 -6.74
CA THR A 162 -6.17 -0.48 -7.34
C THR A 162 -6.67 0.68 -6.50
N SER A 163 -6.99 1.79 -7.16
CA SER A 163 -7.65 2.94 -6.53
C SER A 163 -9.10 2.66 -6.11
N ASP A 164 -9.71 1.57 -6.57
CA ASP A 164 -11.08 1.19 -6.21
C ASP A 164 -11.05 0.27 -4.98
N TRP A 165 -11.20 0.88 -3.80
CA TRP A 165 -11.27 0.14 -2.54
C TRP A 165 -12.38 -0.90 -2.54
N GLY A 166 -13.53 -0.65 -3.18
CA GLY A 166 -14.62 -1.62 -3.27
C GLY A 166 -14.24 -2.87 -4.06
N ALA A 167 -13.46 -2.71 -5.13
CA ALA A 167 -12.92 -3.83 -5.90
C ALA A 167 -11.85 -4.62 -5.12
N SER A 168 -11.03 -3.93 -4.34
CA SER A 168 -9.96 -4.50 -3.50
C SER A 168 -10.49 -5.22 -2.26
N SER A 169 -11.34 -4.55 -1.48
CA SER A 169 -11.97 -5.09 -0.26
C SER A 169 -12.97 -6.20 -0.56
N GLY A 170 -13.64 -6.16 -1.72
CA GLY A 170 -14.58 -7.18 -2.15
C GLY A 170 -15.80 -7.32 -1.23
N SER A 171 -16.49 -8.44 -1.37
CA SER A 171 -17.70 -8.77 -0.61
C SER A 171 -17.64 -10.12 0.09
N ASP A 172 -16.76 -11.02 -0.36
CA ASP A 172 -16.47 -12.31 0.26
C ASP A 172 -15.06 -12.81 -0.07
N GLY A 173 -14.69 -13.99 0.44
CA GLY A 173 -13.35 -14.56 0.26
C GLY A 173 -12.95 -14.85 -1.20
N SER A 174 -13.91 -14.86 -2.14
CA SER A 174 -13.68 -15.19 -3.55
C SER A 174 -13.34 -13.98 -4.42
N ASP A 175 -13.75 -12.77 -4.03
CA ASP A 175 -13.52 -11.53 -4.77
C ASP A 175 -12.58 -10.56 -4.07
N CYS A 176 -12.50 -10.60 -2.73
CA CYS A 176 -11.59 -9.74 -1.98
C CYS A 176 -10.12 -10.10 -2.24
N GLN A 177 -9.27 -9.09 -2.26
CA GLN A 177 -7.85 -9.18 -2.52
C GLN A 177 -7.01 -9.41 -1.27
N TRP A 178 -7.64 -9.57 -0.11
CA TRP A 178 -6.98 -9.58 1.20
C TRP A 178 -7.27 -10.86 1.98
N VAL A 179 -6.32 -11.23 2.82
CA VAL A 179 -6.50 -12.16 3.94
C VAL A 179 -6.50 -11.33 5.21
N VAL A 180 -7.49 -11.53 6.07
CA VAL A 180 -7.62 -10.84 7.36
C VAL A 180 -7.13 -11.79 8.45
N TYR A 181 -6.10 -11.37 9.17
CA TYR A 181 -5.52 -12.09 10.30
C TYR A 181 -5.83 -11.40 11.62
N ASP A 182 -5.77 -12.16 12.71
CA ASP A 182 -5.99 -11.67 14.07
C ASP A 182 -5.06 -10.50 14.43
N GLN A 183 -5.47 -9.70 15.41
CA GLN A 183 -4.65 -8.62 15.97
C GLN A 183 -3.22 -9.07 16.28
N ASN A 184 -2.24 -8.24 15.86
CA ASN A 184 -0.80 -8.49 16.07
C ASN A 184 -0.25 -9.74 15.35
N TYR A 185 -0.86 -10.13 14.23
CA TYR A 185 -0.22 -11.05 13.29
C TYR A 185 0.86 -10.31 12.50
N TRP A 186 2.11 -10.78 12.55
CA TRP A 186 3.28 -10.16 11.90
C TRP A 186 4.16 -11.18 11.17
N ASP A 187 3.63 -12.38 10.89
CA ASP A 187 4.41 -13.45 10.27
C ASP A 187 4.74 -13.16 8.79
N ASP A 188 4.02 -12.23 8.16
CA ASP A 188 4.22 -11.75 6.79
C ASP A 188 4.86 -10.34 6.72
N LEU A 189 5.12 -9.68 7.86
CA LEU A 189 5.74 -8.36 7.87
C LEU A 189 7.20 -8.40 7.37
N GLY A 190 7.54 -7.46 6.48
CA GLY A 190 8.87 -7.29 5.92
C GLY A 190 9.10 -8.08 4.62
N PHE A 191 8.06 -8.72 4.07
CA PHE A 191 8.12 -9.37 2.76
C PHE A 191 6.72 -9.59 2.18
N HIS A 192 6.65 -9.74 0.85
CA HIS A 192 5.40 -10.14 0.21
C HIS A 192 5.59 -11.36 -0.70
N ASN A 193 4.77 -12.39 -0.49
CA ASN A 193 4.78 -13.57 -1.34
C ASN A 193 3.88 -13.38 -2.55
N MET A 194 4.45 -13.48 -3.74
CA MET A 194 3.70 -13.54 -5.00
C MET A 194 3.57 -14.98 -5.48
N ASP A 195 2.40 -15.34 -6.02
CA ASP A 195 2.24 -16.58 -6.75
C ASP A 195 3.16 -16.53 -7.98
N ALA A 196 3.82 -17.66 -8.30
CA ALA A 196 4.63 -17.72 -9.51
C ALA A 196 3.74 -17.47 -10.74
N ALA A 197 4.05 -16.41 -11.48
CA ALA A 197 3.39 -16.06 -12.75
C ALA A 197 3.55 -17.15 -13.83
#